data_AF-A0A0G1CSX2-F1
#
_entry.id   AF-A0A0G1CSX2-F1
#
_cell.length_a   1.000
_cell.length_b   1.000
_cell.length_c   1.000
_cell.angle_alpha   90.00
_cell.angle_beta   90.00
_cell.angle_gamma   90.00
#
_symmetry.space_group_name_H-M   'P 1'
#
loop_
_entity.id
_entity.type
_entity.pdbx_description
1 polymer ?
#
loop_
_entity_poly.entity_id
_entity_poly.type
_entity_poly.pdbx_seq_one_letter_code
_entity_poly.pdbx_strand_id
1 'polypeptide(L)' 'MPKILIKEQERKIEVPILLTSVSGKIRIKNRSIVNEYGTPVAVRRDGFALSN' A
#
# COMPACT_ATOMS: atom_id res chain seq x y z
N MET A 1 8.42 -12.05 6.04
CA MET A 1 7.95 -11.90 4.64
C MET A 1 6.44 -12.14 4.62
N PRO A 2 5.64 -11.36 3.88
CA PRO A 2 4.23 -11.68 3.70
C PRO A 2 4.07 -13.02 3.00
N LYS A 3 3.20 -13.88 3.53
CA LYS A 3 2.92 -15.21 2.97
C LYS A 3 1.90 -15.05 1.84
N ILE A 4 2.22 -15.53 0.65
CA ILE A 4 1.29 -15.59 -0.48
C ILE A 4 0.19 -16.60 -0.15
N LEU A 5 -1.05 -16.23 -0.38
CA LEU A 5 -2.23 -17.06 -0.13
C LEU A 5 -2.86 -17.45 -1.47
N ILE A 6 -2.94 -18.75 -1.75
CA ILE A 6 -3.58 -19.28 -2.96
C ILE A 6 -4.99 -19.70 -2.58
N LYS A 7 -5.99 -19.02 -3.13
CA LYS A 7 -7.42 -19.33 -2.95
C LYS A 7 -7.92 -20.05 -4.20
N GLU A 8 -7.70 -21.35 -4.23
CA GLU A 8 -7.98 -22.20 -5.40
C GLU A 8 -9.48 -22.23 -5.77
N GLN A 9 -10.35 -22.30 -4.77
CA GLN A 9 -11.81 -22.27 -4.96
C GLN A 9 -12.30 -20.98 -5.64
N GLU A 10 -11.68 -19.84 -5.31
CA GLU A 10 -11.99 -18.54 -5.92
C GLU A 10 -11.15 -18.27 -7.19
N ARG A 11 -10.20 -19.16 -7.53
CA ARG A 11 -9.19 -18.97 -8.58
C ARG A 11 -8.42 -17.66 -8.44
N LYS A 12 -8.01 -17.31 -7.21
CA LYS A 12 -7.29 -16.07 -6.90
C LYS A 12 -6.00 -16.33 -6.14
N ILE A 13 -5.04 -15.42 -6.34
CA ILE A 13 -3.83 -15.34 -5.53
C ILE A 13 -3.89 -14.03 -4.75
N GLU A 14 -3.85 -14.12 -3.42
CA GLU A 14 -3.82 -12.98 -2.53
C GLU A 14 -2.42 -12.77 -1.99
N VAL A 15 -1.95 -11.52 -2.09
CA VAL A 15 -0.66 -11.11 -1.53
C VAL A 15 -0.94 -10.09 -0.43
N PRO A 16 -0.92 -10.48 0.85
CA PRO A 16 -1.13 -9.55 1.94
C PRO A 16 0.04 -8.57 2.04
N ILE A 17 -0.25 -7.28 2.03
CA ILE A 17 0.76 -6.21 2.09
C ILE A 17 0.61 -5.44 3.40
N LEU A 18 1.72 -5.31 4.15
CA LEU A 18 1.74 -4.50 5.36
C LEU A 18 1.92 -3.01 4.99
N LEU A 19 0.85 -2.23 5.12
CA LEU A 19 0.81 -0.82 4.70
C LEU A 19 1.41 0.16 5.72
N THR A 20 1.66 -0.28 6.96
CA THR A 20 2.10 0.61 8.06
C THR A 20 3.58 0.49 8.41
N SER A 21 4.37 -0.24 7.61
CA SER A 21 5.81 -0.39 7.84
C SER A 21 6.56 0.85 7.38
N VAL A 22 7.38 1.43 8.27
CA VAL A 22 8.15 2.66 8.00
C VAL A 22 9.55 2.40 7.41
N SER A 23 10.07 1.17 7.51
CA SER A 23 11.43 0.80 7.04
C SER A 23 11.46 -0.32 6.00
N GLY A 24 10.31 -0.63 5.39
CA GLY A 24 10.17 -1.68 4.39
C GLY A 24 10.50 -1.26 2.95
N LYS A 25 10.59 -2.28 2.06
CA LYS A 25 10.64 -2.09 0.60
C LYS A 25 9.33 -1.50 0.05
N ILE A 26 8.20 -1.84 0.64
CA ILE A 26 6.89 -1.32 0.27
C ILE A 26 6.60 -0.08 1.13
N ARG A 27 6.17 1.01 0.49
CA ARG A 27 5.88 2.30 1.12
C ARG A 27 4.60 2.88 0.54
N ILE A 28 3.89 3.66 1.34
CA ILE A 28 2.66 4.35 0.93
C ILE A 28 2.97 5.79 0.54
N LYS A 29 2.35 6.26 -0.54
CA LYS A 29 2.53 7.60 -1.09
C LYS A 29 1.20 8.19 -1.53
N ASN A 30 1.06 9.50 -1.44
CA ASN A 30 0.01 10.25 -2.13
C ASN A 30 0.53 10.67 -3.50
N ARG A 31 -0.22 10.36 -4.55
CA ARG A 31 0.11 10.83 -5.90
C ARG A 31 -0.24 12.31 -6.00
N SER A 32 0.67 13.13 -6.50
CA SER A 32 0.36 14.51 -6.84
C SER A 32 -0.30 14.54 -8.22
N ILE A 33 -1.38 15.30 -8.34
CA ILE A 33 -2.07 15.49 -9.63
C ILE A 33 -1.28 16.42 -10.55
N VAL A 34 -0.61 17.42 -9.96
CA VAL A 34 0.14 18.44 -10.71
C VAL A 34 1.46 17.89 -11.24
N ASN A 35 2.13 17.10 -10.41
CA ASN A 35 3.43 16.53 -10.72
C ASN A 35 3.28 15.02 -10.58
N GLU A 36 3.39 14.22 -11.63
CA GLU A 36 3.11 12.77 -11.65
C GLU A 36 3.89 11.90 -10.63
N TYR A 37 4.70 12.53 -9.78
CA TYR A 37 5.40 11.99 -8.63
C TYR A 37 4.48 11.76 -7.41
N GLY A 38 4.99 11.00 -6.45
CA GLY A 38 4.30 10.73 -5.18
C GLY A 38 5.10 11.15 -3.95
N THR A 39 4.42 11.71 -2.96
CA THR A 39 4.99 12.12 -1.66
C THR A 39 4.77 11.04 -0.59
N PRO A 40 5.74 10.79 0.32
CA PRO A 40 5.57 9.82 1.41
C PRO A 40 4.44 10.20 2.37
N VAL A 41 3.75 9.20 2.94
CA VAL A 41 2.64 9.41 3.90
C VAL A 41 2.85 8.61 5.18
N ALA A 42 2.57 9.24 6.33
CA ALA A 42 2.58 8.59 7.64
C ALA A 42 1.21 7.97 7.96
N VAL A 43 0.86 6.88 7.26
CA VAL A 43 -0.48 6.25 7.26
C VAL A 43 -1.05 5.98 8.66
N ARG A 44 -0.21 5.61 9.65
CA ARG A 44 -0.68 5.37 11.03
C ARG A 44 -1.22 6.62 11.71
N ARG A 45 -0.70 7.79 11.35
CA ARG A 45 -1.05 9.09 11.94
C ARG A 45 -2.14 9.78 11.13
N ASP A 46 -1.96 9.83 9.81
CA ASP A 46 -2.76 10.67 8.93
C ASP A 46 -3.99 9.93 8.36
N GLY A 47 -4.03 8.59 8.48
CA GLY A 47 -5.06 7.76 7.89
C GLY A 47 -4.97 7.65 6.37
N PHE A 48 -6.03 7.12 5.75
CA PHE A 48 -6.19 7.11 4.30
C PHE A 48 -7.20 8.17 3.90
N ALA A 49 -6.78 9.14 3.10
CA ALA A 49 -7.65 10.10 2.45
C ALA A 49 -7.58 9.91 0.94
N LEU A 50 -8.67 10.20 0.24
CA LEU A 50 -8.63 10.31 -1.21
C LEU A 50 -7.68 11.47 -1.56
N SER A 51 -6.66 11.18 -2.36
CA SER A 51 -5.78 12.23 -2.87
C SER A 51 -6.60 13.13 -3.81
N ASN A 52 -6.70 14.41 -3.47
CA ASN A 52 -7.33 15.44 -4.31
C ASN A 52 -6.55 15.74 -5.56
#